data_AF-A0A0N4XS90-F1
#
_entry.id   AF-A0A0N4XS90-F1
#
_cell.length_a   1.000
_cell.length_b   1.000
_cell.length_c   1.000
_cell.angle_alpha   90.00
_cell.angle_beta   90.00
_cell.angle_gamma   90.00
#
_symmetry.space_group_name_H-M   'P 1'
#
loop_
_entity.id
_entity.type
_entity.pdbx_description
1 polymer ?
#
loop_
_entity_poly.entity_id
_entity_poly.type
_entity_poly.pdbx_seq_one_letter_code
_entity_poly.pdbx_strand_id
1 'polypeptide(L)'
;MSSAKEAAKEYKLTLDELVNNNKTQINLLTILAEDYQQHAAAIVDTIEKQIYTVPKIQKLPIMYVADSIMKNIPNSDYKELFARIIVRVFVHVFREVSSLLYRFVEQT
;
A
#
# COMPACT_ATOMS: atom_id res chain seq x y z
N MET A 1 -7.21 21.61 -10.81
CA MET A 1 -6.40 20.49 -10.28
C MET A 1 -6.95 20.13 -8.92
N SER A 2 -7.15 18.84 -8.63
CA SER A 2 -7.54 18.36 -7.29
C SER A 2 -6.47 18.77 -6.27
N SER A 3 -6.83 18.99 -5.02
CA SER A 3 -5.85 19.26 -3.95
C SER A 3 -5.23 17.95 -3.45
N ALA A 4 -4.03 18.01 -2.87
CA ALA A 4 -3.39 16.83 -2.27
C ALA A 4 -4.27 16.15 -1.20
N LYS A 5 -5.09 16.93 -0.49
CA LYS A 5 -6.02 16.42 0.53
C LYS A 5 -7.20 15.66 -0.08
N GLU A 6 -7.73 16.13 -1.20
CA GLU A 6 -8.82 15.47 -1.93
C GLU A 6 -8.32 14.18 -2.57
N ALA A 7 -7.16 14.21 -3.23
CA ALA A 7 -6.51 13.03 -3.78
C ALA A 7 -6.26 11.97 -2.71
N ALA A 8 -5.69 12.34 -1.56
CA ALA A 8 -5.49 11.42 -0.44
C ALA A 8 -6.81 10.84 0.08
N LYS A 9 -7.85 11.67 0.21
CA LYS A 9 -9.17 11.23 0.69
C LYS A 9 -9.81 10.22 -0.26
N GLU A 10 -9.83 10.50 -1.56
CA GLU A 10 -10.40 9.59 -2.55
C GLU A 10 -9.61 8.28 -2.61
N TYR A 11 -8.28 8.39 -2.70
CA TYR A 11 -7.40 7.22 -2.68
C TYR A 11 -7.62 6.35 -1.45
N LYS A 12 -7.76 7.00 -0.29
CA LYS A 12 -8.02 6.32 0.99
C LYS A 12 -9.34 5.56 0.98
N LEU A 13 -10.41 6.14 0.42
CA LEU A 13 -11.72 5.49 0.32
C LEU A 13 -11.64 4.24 -0.54
N THR A 14 -11.00 4.31 -1.72
CA THR A 14 -10.79 3.14 -2.56
C THR A 14 -9.90 2.10 -1.88
N LEU A 15 -8.88 2.53 -1.14
CA LEU A 15 -7.96 1.64 -0.43
C LEU A 15 -8.64 0.91 0.74
N ASP A 16 -9.67 1.49 1.37
CA ASP A 16 -10.47 0.81 2.41
C ASP A 16 -11.24 -0.40 1.89
N GLU A 17 -11.57 -0.42 0.59
CA GLU A 17 -12.29 -1.53 -0.01
C GLU A 17 -11.40 -2.75 -0.30
N LEU A 18 -10.07 -2.59 -0.21
CA LEU A 18 -9.11 -3.67 -0.46
C LEU A 18 -8.99 -4.59 0.76
N VAL A 19 -9.92 -5.53 0.88
CA VAL A 19 -10.00 -6.48 2.00
C VAL A 19 -9.18 -7.76 1.80
N ASN A 20 -8.82 -8.08 0.56
CA ASN A 20 -8.07 -9.27 0.17
C ASN A 20 -7.20 -8.99 -1.07
N ASN A 21 -6.47 -9.99 -1.54
CA ASN A 21 -5.64 -9.87 -2.74
C ASN A 21 -6.50 -9.83 -4.02
N ASN A 22 -7.15 -8.69 -4.28
CA ASN A 22 -8.00 -8.46 -5.43
C ASN A 22 -7.25 -7.67 -6.52
N LYS A 23 -6.88 -8.35 -7.60
CA LYS A 23 -6.13 -7.76 -8.72
C LYS A 23 -6.86 -6.57 -9.37
N THR A 24 -8.19 -6.62 -9.46
CA THR A 24 -8.98 -5.54 -10.07
C THR A 24 -8.91 -4.28 -9.21
N GLN A 25 -9.03 -4.42 -7.89
CA GLN A 25 -8.91 -3.27 -6.96
C GLN A 25 -7.48 -2.73 -6.91
N ILE A 26 -6.47 -3.61 -6.93
CA ILE A 26 -5.06 -3.20 -7.01
C ILE A 26 -4.81 -2.39 -8.29
N ASN A 27 -5.31 -2.85 -9.44
CA ASN A 27 -5.18 -2.11 -10.70
C ASN A 27 -5.89 -0.75 -10.65
N LEU A 28 -7.09 -0.68 -10.07
CA LEU A 28 -7.80 0.59 -9.88
C LEU A 28 -7.00 1.57 -9.02
N LEU A 29 -6.43 1.09 -7.92
CA LEU A 29 -5.55 1.87 -7.05
C LEU A 29 -4.27 2.33 -7.76
N THR A 30 -3.74 1.55 -8.69
CA THR A 30 -2.61 1.98 -9.53
C THR A 30 -3.03 3.08 -10.49
N ILE A 31 -4.17 2.96 -11.16
CA ILE A 31 -4.69 3.99 -12.08
C ILE A 31 -4.92 5.30 -11.32
N LEU A 32 -5.57 5.24 -10.14
CA LEU A 32 -5.77 6.44 -9.30
C LEU A 32 -4.44 7.06 -8.86
N ALA A 33 -3.41 6.26 -8.57
CA ALA A 33 -2.09 6.77 -8.22
C ALA A 33 -1.43 7.49 -9.41
N GLU A 34 -1.66 7.02 -10.64
CA GLU A 34 -1.18 7.65 -11.88
C GLU A 34 -1.89 8.98 -12.13
N ASP A 35 -3.21 9.01 -12.02
CA ASP A 35 -4.03 10.24 -12.15
C ASP A 35 -3.63 11.31 -11.12
N TYR A 36 -3.27 10.88 -9.90
CA TYR A 36 -2.82 11.74 -8.80
C TYR A 36 -1.31 11.80 -8.62
N GLN A 37 -0.50 11.51 -9.65
CA GLN A 37 0.97 11.49 -9.54
C GLN A 37 1.57 12.79 -8.99
N GLN A 38 0.96 13.95 -9.28
CA GLN A 38 1.36 15.26 -8.74
C GLN A 38 1.19 15.39 -7.21
N HIS A 39 0.50 14.43 -6.59
CA HIS A 39 0.26 14.31 -5.16
C HIS A 39 0.85 13.01 -4.58
N ALA A 40 1.86 12.43 -5.25
CA ALA A 40 2.47 11.16 -4.86
C ALA A 40 2.83 11.08 -3.37
N ALA A 41 3.36 12.16 -2.78
CA ALA A 41 3.68 12.20 -1.35
C ALA A 41 2.47 11.93 -0.45
N ALA A 42 1.29 12.47 -0.80
CA ALA A 42 0.06 12.27 -0.04
C ALA A 42 -0.50 10.84 -0.22
N ILE A 43 -0.34 10.26 -1.41
CA ILE A 43 -0.73 8.88 -1.71
C ILE A 43 0.17 7.89 -0.95
N VAL A 44 1.49 8.10 -0.95
CA VAL A 44 2.44 7.25 -0.22
C VAL A 44 2.19 7.30 1.29
N ASP A 45 1.96 8.50 1.86
CA ASP A 45 1.58 8.66 3.26
C ASP A 45 0.26 7.94 3.60
N THR A 46 -0.71 7.98 2.69
CA THR A 46 -1.99 7.27 2.84
C THR A 46 -1.79 5.76 2.87
N ILE A 47 -0.99 5.21 1.94
CA ILE A 47 -0.67 3.77 1.89
C ILE A 47 0.09 3.35 3.15
N GLU A 48 1.09 4.13 3.56
CA GLU A 48 1.86 3.86 4.76
C GLU A 48 0.95 3.76 5.99
N LYS A 49 0.14 4.80 6.24
CA LYS A 49 -0.79 4.84 7.37
C LYS A 49 -1.74 3.64 7.36
N GLN A 50 -2.28 3.28 6.19
CA GLN A 50 -3.19 2.14 6.06
C GLN A 50 -2.53 0.84 6.55
N ILE A 51 -1.28 0.58 6.16
CA ILE A 51 -0.55 -0.64 6.55
C ILE A 51 -0.43 -0.77 8.07
N TYR A 52 -0.29 0.35 8.79
CA TYR A 52 -0.22 0.35 10.25
C TYR A 52 -1.57 0.16 10.93
N THR A 53 -2.70 0.50 10.29
CA THR A 53 -4.03 0.48 10.91
C THR A 53 -4.89 -0.73 10.57
N VAL A 54 -4.66 -1.38 9.42
CA VAL A 54 -5.51 -2.52 8.99
C VAL A 54 -5.20 -3.84 9.70
N PRO A 55 -6.12 -4.81 9.69
CA PRO A 55 -5.86 -6.17 10.15
C PRO A 55 -4.72 -6.85 9.38
N LYS A 56 -4.04 -7.80 10.04
CA LYS A 56 -2.89 -8.56 9.51
C LYS A 56 -3.08 -9.09 8.09
N ILE A 57 -4.28 -9.62 7.80
CA ILE A 57 -4.59 -10.25 6.49
C ILE A 57 -4.60 -9.26 5.32
N GLN A 58 -4.82 -7.96 5.59
CA GLN A 58 -4.88 -6.92 4.56
C GLN A 58 -3.52 -6.27 4.27
N LYS A 59 -2.53 -6.43 5.16
CA LYS A 59 -1.22 -5.78 5.04
C LYS A 59 -0.47 -6.21 3.79
N LEU A 60 -0.52 -7.50 3.46
CA LEU A 60 0.12 -8.03 2.26
C LEU A 60 -0.55 -7.56 0.96
N PRO A 61 -1.89 -7.59 0.82
CA PRO A 61 -2.58 -6.92 -0.29
C PRO A 61 -2.19 -5.45 -0.50
N ILE A 62 -2.06 -4.66 0.57
CA ILE A 62 -1.66 -3.25 0.45
C ILE A 62 -0.18 -3.12 0.02
N MET A 63 0.70 -4.02 0.46
CA MET A 63 2.07 -4.08 -0.06
C MET A 63 2.11 -4.36 -1.58
N TYR A 64 1.16 -5.14 -2.11
CA TYR A 64 1.04 -5.34 -3.57
C TYR A 64 0.59 -4.09 -4.31
N VAL A 65 -0.14 -3.17 -3.66
CA VAL A 65 -0.46 -1.85 -4.23
C VAL A 65 0.81 -1.03 -4.41
N ALA A 66 1.65 -0.93 -3.37
CA ALA A 66 2.93 -0.23 -3.46
C ALA A 66 3.84 -0.80 -4.55
N ASP A 67 3.94 -2.14 -4.63
CA ASP A 67 4.68 -2.84 -5.67
C ASP A 67 4.15 -2.53 -7.08
N SER A 68 2.82 -2.58 -7.26
CA SER A 68 2.17 -2.29 -8.54
C SER A 68 2.42 -0.84 -9.00
N ILE A 69 2.34 0.14 -8.09
CA ILE A 69 2.63 1.55 -8.37
C ILE A 69 4.09 1.71 -8.83
N MET A 70 5.05 1.19 -8.07
CA MET A 70 6.47 1.32 -8.39
C MET A 70 6.85 0.68 -9.73
N LYS A 71 6.15 -0.38 -10.12
CA LYS A 71 6.36 -1.09 -11.39
C LYS A 71 5.73 -0.38 -12.59
N ASN A 72 4.51 0.12 -12.43
CA ASN A 72 3.71 0.58 -13.56
C ASN A 72 3.75 2.09 -13.80
N ILE A 73 4.29 2.88 -12.86
CA ILE A 73 4.37 4.35 -12.98
C ILE A 73 5.85 4.81 -12.90
N PRO A 74 6.67 4.52 -13.92
CA PRO A 74 8.12 4.67 -13.85
C PRO A 74 8.62 6.12 -13.80
N ASN A 75 7.87 7.06 -14.36
CA ASN A 75 8.23 8.48 -14.47
C ASN A 75 7.56 9.33 -13.38
N SER A 76 7.70 8.90 -12.12
CA SER A 76 7.05 9.53 -10.98
C SER A 76 7.93 9.53 -9.73
N ASP A 77 7.58 10.37 -8.76
CA ASP A 77 8.26 10.45 -7.46
C ASP A 77 8.01 9.21 -6.57
N TYR A 78 7.10 8.31 -6.97
CA TYR A 78 6.70 7.16 -6.14
C TYR A 78 7.89 6.28 -5.74
N LYS A 79 8.83 6.01 -6.65
CA LYS A 79 10.00 5.16 -6.33
C LYS A 79 10.85 5.75 -5.21
N GLU A 80 11.14 7.04 -5.29
CA GLU A 80 11.95 7.73 -4.27
C GLU A 80 11.21 7.82 -2.94
N LEU A 81 9.91 8.15 -2.99
CA LEU A 81 9.07 8.25 -1.80
C LEU A 81 8.92 6.90 -1.10
N PHE A 82 8.65 5.81 -1.83
CA PHE A 82 8.60 4.48 -1.25
C PHE A 82 9.95 4.03 -0.70
N ALA A 83 11.07 4.33 -1.37
CA ALA A 83 12.41 3.99 -0.87
C ALA A 83 12.68 4.53 0.54
N ARG A 84 12.15 5.72 0.88
CA ARG A 84 12.26 6.32 2.22
C ARG A 84 11.51 5.55 3.30
N ILE A 85 10.53 4.72 2.95
CA ILE A 85 9.62 4.06 3.89
C ILE A 85 9.67 2.53 3.84
N ILE A 86 10.16 1.96 2.74
CA ILE A 86 9.98 0.54 2.43
C ILE A 86 10.58 -0.39 3.48
N VAL A 87 11.74 -0.04 4.06
CA VAL A 87 12.42 -0.87 5.06
C VAL A 87 11.55 -1.02 6.32
N ARG A 88 11.05 0.10 6.87
CA ARG A 88 10.21 0.06 8.09
C ARG A 88 8.88 -0.64 7.83
N VAL A 89 8.25 -0.34 6.70
CA VAL A 89 6.97 -0.93 6.30
C VAL A 89 7.12 -2.44 6.10
N PHE A 90 8.15 -2.88 5.37
CA PHE A 90 8.42 -4.30 5.13
C PHE A 90 8.66 -5.06 6.43
N VAL A 91 9.51 -4.54 7.32
CA VAL A 91 9.78 -5.17 8.62
C VAL A 91 8.50 -5.29 9.46
N HIS A 92 7.66 -4.25 9.46
CA HIS A 92 6.37 -4.27 10.15
C HIS A 92 5.43 -5.36 9.62
N VAL A 93 5.20 -5.38 8.31
CA VAL A 93 4.35 -6.38 7.65
C VAL A 93 4.91 -7.79 7.87
N PHE A 94 6.22 -7.98 7.69
CA PHE A 94 6.87 -9.26 7.86
C PHE A 94 6.69 -9.80 9.28
N ARG A 95 6.91 -8.99 10.32
CA ARG A 95 6.72 -9.44 11.71
C ARG A 95 5.29 -9.84 12.01
N GLU A 96 4.33 -9.07 11.51
CA GLU A 96 2.92 -9.34 11.77
C GLU A 96 2.39 -10.56 11.03
N VAL A 97 2.79 -10.76 9.78
CA VAL A 97 2.35 -11.90 8.94
C VAL A 97 3.13 -13.17 9.29
N SER A 98 4.45 -13.09 9.56
CA SER A 98 5.26 -14.26 9.94
C SER A 98 4.88 -14.88 11.29
N SER A 99 4.08 -14.18 12.10
CA SER A 99 3.46 -14.79 13.30
C SER A 99 2.51 -15.96 12.97
N LEU A 100 2.11 -16.14 11.70
CA LEU A 100 1.44 -17.35 11.22
C LEU A 100 2.39 -18.56 11.07
N LEU A 101 3.68 -18.33 10.79
CA LEU A 101 4.67 -19.41 10.62
C LEU A 101 4.97 -20.11 11.95
N TYR A 102 5.03 -19.36 13.06
CA TYR A 102 5.23 -19.93 14.40
C TYR A 102 4.09 -20.84 14.87
N ARG A 103 2.85 -20.61 14.42
CA ARG A 103 1.71 -21.49 14.75
C ARG A 103 1.80 -22.87 14.08
N PHE A 104 2.58 -23.01 13.00
CA PHE A 104 2.81 -24.32 12.37
C PHE A 104 3.93 -25.11 13.04
N VAL A 105 4.85 -24.45 13.75
CA VAL A 105 5.99 -25.10 14.42
C VAL A 105 5.61 -25.61 15.82
N GLU A 106 4.62 -25.01 16.49
CA GLU A 106 4.13 -25.49 17.80
C GLU A 106 3.05 -26.59 17.73
N GLN A 107 2.68 -27.06 16.52
CA GLN A 107 1.70 -28.15 16.33
C GLN A 107 2.30 -29.46 15.79
N THR A 108 3.63 -29.56 15.70
CA THR A 108 4.37 -30.78 15.32
C THR A 108 5.33 -31.18 16.41
#